data_AF-A0AAX6GYZ6-F1
#
_entry.id   AF-A0AAX6GYZ6-F1
#
_cell.length_a   1.000
_cell.length_b   1.000
_cell.length_c   1.000
_cell.angle_alpha   90.00
_cell.angle_beta   90.00
_cell.angle_gamma   90.00
#
_symmetry.space_group_name_H-M   'P 1'
#
loop_
_entity.id
_entity.type
_entity.pdbx_description
1 polymer ?
#
loop_
_entity_poly.entity_id
_entity_poly.type
_entity_poly.pdbx_seq_one_letter_code
_entity_poly.pdbx_strand_id
1 'polypeptide(L)'
;MLAALVLGYCHKFQCSKLPISFAHKLTAARRNLALFQHHDGVTGTAKNHVVEDYGNRMYTSLQDLQIFMSRAVQVLLGDLRDKTDPTLHSHFESEQGRSRYDAQPVHKVLDIHREHAYSVVLFNPVEQTRDEVVMVVVAKPDTFVLNSNGTCIPSQISPEWQHDGKDKVVSTGQHRLYWRASVPPMGLETYYVARGDKGCEKAILAKLKVFSDLDTLPCPPPYVCSPLEGDTAEIRNLRHTLIFDVKHGLLEKIIHNKDGKQTLVGEEIDMYSSNGGAYLFKPNGEAEPIVKGGSFVISEGPLVHEACSFPKTAWSRTPISHSTRLYMGEKTLQELLIEKEYHVELLGHEFDDRELIVRFKTDIDNKRIFYSDMNGFQMSRRETYDKIPLQGNYYPMPSLAFLQDSVGNRFSVHSRQSLGAASLRNGWLEIMLDRRLVTDDGRGLGQGVMDNRPMNVVFHILTESNISVLPSDIHTASALQPSLLSHCVGAHLNYPLHALLARKKLESPQSCIIQNHLRL
;
A
#
# COMPACT_ATOMS: atom_id res chain seq x y z
N MET A 1 13.43 10.31 14.08
CA MET A 1 12.88 9.74 15.32
C MET A 1 13.83 8.75 15.99
N LEU A 2 14.14 7.59 15.38
CA LEU A 2 15.05 6.59 15.97
C LEU A 2 16.39 7.14 16.46
N ALA A 3 16.99 8.11 15.76
CA ALA A 3 18.19 8.80 16.23
C ALA A 3 18.01 9.49 17.59
N ALA A 4 16.87 10.14 17.82
CA ALA A 4 16.54 10.75 19.10
C ALA A 4 16.30 9.69 20.19
N LEU A 5 15.62 8.59 19.86
CA LEU A 5 15.41 7.47 20.80
C LEU A 5 16.75 6.85 21.24
N VAL A 6 17.67 6.60 20.30
CA VAL A 6 19.00 6.07 20.61
C VAL A 6 19.78 7.01 21.53
N LEU A 7 19.75 8.32 21.26
CA LEU A 7 20.43 9.33 22.09
C LEU A 7 19.79 9.47 23.48
N GLY A 8 18.46 9.39 23.56
CA GLY A 8 17.72 9.56 24.81
C GLY A 8 17.79 8.36 25.74
N TYR A 9 17.67 7.13 25.21
CA TYR A 9 17.53 5.92 26.00
C TYR A 9 18.83 5.14 26.20
N CYS A 10 19.83 5.28 25.31
CA CYS A 10 21.11 4.62 25.52
C CYS A 10 22.15 5.55 26.17
N HIS A 11 22.20 5.53 27.50
CA HIS A 11 23.15 6.30 28.32
C HIS A 11 24.60 5.82 28.25
N LYS A 12 24.93 4.79 27.44
CA LYS A 12 26.31 4.34 27.23
C LYS A 12 26.98 5.19 26.16
N PHE A 13 28.22 5.61 26.41
CA PHE A 13 29.04 6.38 25.46
C PHE A 13 29.17 5.73 24.07
N GLN A 14 29.06 4.40 23.99
CA GLN A 14 29.09 3.67 22.72
C GLN A 14 27.86 3.90 21.83
N CYS A 15 26.71 4.26 22.42
CA CYS A 15 25.48 4.47 21.69
C CYS A 15 25.36 5.85 21.03
N SER A 16 25.91 6.88 21.66
CA SER A 16 25.97 8.22 21.05
C SER A 16 26.84 8.24 19.78
N LYS A 17 27.80 7.31 19.66
CA LYS A 17 28.62 7.14 18.45
C LYS A 17 27.80 6.74 17.21
N LEU A 18 26.70 6.01 17.36
CA LEU A 18 25.92 5.51 16.21
C LEU A 18 25.23 6.66 15.44
N PRO A 19 24.42 7.54 16.07
CA PRO A 19 23.86 8.70 15.37
C PRO A 19 24.94 9.63 14.80
N ILE A 20 26.06 9.80 15.50
CA ILE A 20 27.17 10.66 15.06
C ILE A 20 27.85 10.07 13.81
N SER A 21 28.13 8.76 13.79
CA SER A 21 28.78 8.11 12.63
C SER A 21 27.90 8.14 11.39
N PHE A 22 26.57 8.13 11.55
CA PHE A 22 25.60 8.26 10.45
C PHE A 22 25.23 9.71 10.10
N ALA A 23 25.74 10.73 10.79
CA ALA A 23 25.29 12.12 10.62
C ALA A 23 25.43 12.63 9.16
N HIS A 24 26.51 12.26 8.48
CA HIS A 24 26.72 12.59 7.06
C HIS A 24 25.69 11.90 6.15
N LYS A 25 25.37 10.62 6.40
CA LYS A 25 24.34 9.85 5.67
C LYS A 25 22.94 10.41 5.89
N LEU A 26 22.60 10.72 7.14
CA LEU A 26 21.32 11.36 7.48
C LEU A 26 21.19 12.74 6.79
N THR A 27 22.28 13.49 6.70
CA THR A 27 22.31 14.78 5.98
C THR A 27 22.17 14.59 4.48
N ALA A 28 22.87 13.61 3.90
CA ALA A 28 22.75 13.26 2.48
C ALA A 28 21.31 12.83 2.14
N ALA A 29 20.69 11.98 2.96
CA ALA A 29 19.31 11.55 2.76
C ALA A 29 18.32 12.72 2.75
N ARG A 30 18.45 13.66 3.71
CA ARG A 30 17.62 14.89 3.73
C ARG A 30 17.84 15.77 2.49
N ARG A 31 19.10 15.94 2.07
CA ARG A 31 19.44 16.75 0.88
C ARG A 31 18.91 16.12 -0.41
N ASN A 32 19.04 14.80 -0.56
CA ASN A 32 18.56 14.08 -1.74
C ASN A 32 17.03 14.10 -1.83
N LEU A 33 16.32 13.91 -0.70
CA LEU A 33 14.86 14.06 -0.68
C LEU A 33 14.42 15.51 -1.00
N ALA A 34 15.10 16.51 -0.43
CA ALA A 34 14.82 17.92 -0.70
C ALA A 34 15.10 18.28 -2.18
N LEU A 35 16.18 17.76 -2.75
CA LEU A 35 16.51 17.94 -4.16
C LEU A 35 15.43 17.32 -5.06
N PHE A 36 14.88 16.17 -4.70
CA PHE A 36 13.78 15.56 -5.46
C PHE A 36 12.48 16.38 -5.42
N GLN A 37 12.29 17.26 -4.43
CA GLN A 37 11.16 18.20 -4.41
C GLN A 37 11.28 19.32 -5.46
N HIS A 38 12.38 19.37 -6.22
CA HIS A 38 12.50 20.24 -7.39
C HIS A 38 11.33 20.03 -8.34
N HIS A 39 10.91 21.09 -9.04
CA HIS A 39 9.74 21.08 -9.93
C HIS A 39 9.96 20.32 -11.25
N ASP A 40 11.14 19.72 -11.45
CA ASP A 40 11.40 18.68 -12.47
C ASP A 40 11.80 17.34 -11.85
N GLY A 41 11.82 17.22 -10.51
CA GLY A 41 12.06 15.97 -9.81
C GLY A 41 10.75 15.21 -9.59
N VAL A 42 10.04 15.57 -8.53
CA VAL A 42 8.79 14.92 -8.11
C VAL A 42 7.67 15.00 -9.14
N THR A 43 7.73 15.98 -10.04
CA THR A 43 6.76 16.18 -11.13
C THR A 43 6.90 15.16 -12.27
N GLY A 44 8.03 14.45 -12.36
CA GLY A 44 8.30 13.54 -13.47
C GLY A 44 8.58 14.25 -14.80
N THR A 45 9.10 15.48 -14.75
CA THR A 45 9.33 16.31 -15.94
C THR A 45 10.80 16.54 -16.29
N ALA A 46 11.69 15.67 -15.78
CA ALA A 46 13.10 15.65 -16.13
C ALA A 46 13.40 14.60 -17.21
N LYS A 47 14.57 14.74 -17.87
CA LYS A 47 15.02 13.74 -18.83
C LYS A 47 15.29 12.40 -18.15
N ASN A 48 15.21 11.29 -18.90
CA ASN A 48 15.39 9.94 -18.34
C ASN A 48 16.64 9.82 -17.48
N HIS A 49 17.82 10.22 -17.97
CA HIS A 49 19.07 10.13 -17.20
C HIS A 49 19.09 10.99 -15.92
N VAL A 50 18.30 12.07 -15.86
CA VAL A 50 18.15 12.90 -14.65
C VAL A 50 17.17 12.25 -13.68
N VAL A 51 16.10 11.63 -14.18
CA VAL A 51 15.20 10.77 -13.38
C VAL A 51 16.00 9.61 -12.77
N GLU A 52 16.91 9.00 -13.54
CA GLU A 52 17.83 7.97 -13.02
C GLU A 52 18.76 8.53 -11.92
N ASP A 53 19.30 9.74 -12.06
CA ASP A 53 20.12 10.38 -11.02
C ASP A 53 19.32 10.61 -9.73
N TYR A 54 18.10 11.16 -9.82
CA TYR A 54 17.20 11.28 -8.68
C TYR A 54 16.91 9.92 -8.03
N GLY A 55 16.59 8.91 -8.86
CA GLY A 55 16.34 7.54 -8.42
C GLY A 55 17.51 6.95 -7.66
N ASN A 56 18.72 7.01 -8.21
CA ASN A 56 19.93 6.49 -7.58
C ASN A 56 20.26 7.20 -6.26
N ARG A 57 20.09 8.54 -6.18
CA ARG A 57 20.27 9.31 -4.94
C ARG A 57 19.28 8.90 -3.86
N MET A 58 18.00 8.79 -4.21
CA MET A 58 16.95 8.36 -3.27
C MET A 58 17.18 6.92 -2.81
N TYR A 59 17.53 6.02 -3.73
CA TYR A 59 17.83 4.63 -3.42
C TYR A 59 19.02 4.48 -2.47
N THR A 60 20.13 5.18 -2.75
CA THR A 60 21.31 5.19 -1.86
C THR A 60 20.93 5.70 -0.46
N SER A 61 20.13 6.76 -0.40
CA SER A 61 19.64 7.33 0.86
C SER A 61 18.75 6.34 1.63
N LEU A 62 17.87 5.62 0.93
CA LEU A 62 17.01 4.60 1.52
C LEU A 62 17.81 3.45 2.11
N GLN A 63 18.83 2.94 1.39
CA GLN A 63 19.72 1.90 1.88
C GLN A 63 20.45 2.35 3.16
N ASP A 64 21.01 3.55 3.15
CA ASP A 64 21.70 4.12 4.32
C ASP A 64 20.78 4.28 5.53
N LEU A 65 19.53 4.70 5.31
CA LEU A 65 18.51 4.81 6.35
C LEU A 65 18.09 3.44 6.89
N GLN A 66 17.89 2.43 6.04
CA GLN A 66 17.57 1.07 6.47
C GLN A 66 18.69 0.45 7.32
N ILE A 67 19.95 0.68 6.95
CA ILE A 67 21.11 0.26 7.75
C ILE A 67 21.07 0.95 9.11
N PHE A 68 20.85 2.27 9.13
CA PHE A 68 20.74 3.03 10.37
C PHE A 68 19.61 2.51 11.26
N MET A 69 18.41 2.29 10.71
CA MET A 69 17.26 1.78 11.45
C MET A 69 17.54 0.41 12.06
N SER A 70 18.13 -0.51 11.29
CA SER A 70 18.51 -1.84 11.76
C SER A 70 19.47 -1.78 12.95
N ARG A 71 20.44 -0.85 12.92
CA ARG A 71 21.35 -0.60 14.03
C ARG A 71 20.71 0.08 15.22
N ALA A 72 19.86 1.07 14.97
CA ALA A 72 19.15 1.76 16.02
C ALA A 72 18.29 0.78 16.82
N VAL A 73 17.55 -0.10 16.14
CA VAL A 73 16.76 -1.17 16.79
C VAL A 73 17.65 -2.13 17.57
N GLN A 74 18.76 -2.61 17.00
CA GLN A 74 19.70 -3.47 17.71
C GLN A 74 20.19 -2.84 19.02
N VAL A 75 20.57 -1.56 18.98
CA VAL A 75 21.03 -0.81 20.16
C VAL A 75 19.92 -0.60 21.18
N LEU A 76 18.71 -0.23 20.74
CA LEU A 76 17.56 0.03 21.62
C LEU A 76 17.07 -1.23 22.33
N LEU A 77 17.18 -2.39 21.69
CA LEU A 77 16.89 -3.68 22.31
C LEU A 77 17.97 -4.14 23.30
N GLY A 78 19.09 -3.42 23.44
CA GLY A 78 20.14 -3.75 24.38
C GLY A 78 21.13 -4.82 23.89
N ASP A 79 21.06 -5.22 22.62
CA ASP A 79 22.00 -6.16 22.01
C ASP A 79 23.32 -5.46 21.62
N LEU A 80 24.16 -5.26 22.63
CA LEU A 80 25.49 -4.68 22.53
C LEU A 80 26.59 -5.75 22.41
N ARG A 81 26.25 -6.96 21.94
CA ARG A 81 27.18 -8.11 22.00
C ARG A 81 28.40 -8.01 21.08
N ASP A 82 28.46 -7.04 20.19
CA ASP A 82 29.69 -6.74 19.45
C ASP A 82 30.46 -5.56 20.05
N LYS A 83 31.65 -5.88 20.61
CA LYS A 83 32.72 -4.92 20.89
C LYS A 83 33.40 -4.40 19.61
N THR A 84 33.00 -4.93 18.46
CA THR A 84 33.58 -4.65 17.15
C THR A 84 32.75 -3.58 16.43
N ASP A 85 33.50 -2.73 15.74
CA ASP A 85 33.12 -1.54 14.97
C ASP A 85 31.61 -1.29 14.71
N PRO A 86 31.04 -0.12 15.09
CA PRO A 86 29.67 0.28 14.70
C PRO A 86 29.40 0.24 13.17
N THR A 87 30.42 0.10 12.32
CA THR A 87 30.29 -0.13 10.88
C THR A 87 29.94 -1.59 10.47
N LEU A 88 29.96 -2.57 11.39
CA LEU A 88 30.02 -4.01 11.07
C LEU A 88 28.67 -4.77 11.14
N HIS A 89 27.94 -4.95 10.03
CA HIS A 89 26.66 -5.67 9.84
C HIS A 89 25.67 -5.83 11.04
N SER A 90 24.49 -5.20 10.95
CA SER A 90 23.41 -5.37 11.96
C SER A 90 22.93 -6.81 12.08
N HIS A 91 22.52 -7.21 13.30
CA HIS A 91 21.78 -8.45 13.51
C HIS A 91 20.34 -8.38 13.01
N PHE A 92 19.85 -7.19 12.69
CA PHE A 92 18.56 -6.96 12.08
C PHE A 92 18.72 -6.43 10.65
N GLU A 93 17.65 -6.53 9.88
CA GLU A 93 17.55 -5.90 8.58
C GLU A 93 16.10 -5.59 8.25
N SER A 94 15.88 -4.61 7.37
CA SER A 94 14.53 -4.30 6.86
C SER A 94 13.87 -5.55 6.27
N GLU A 95 12.59 -5.76 6.60
CA GLU A 95 11.75 -6.86 6.10
C GLU A 95 11.57 -6.78 4.58
N GLN A 96 11.41 -5.57 4.04
CA GLN A 96 11.45 -5.33 2.60
C GLN A 96 12.83 -4.85 2.16
N GLY A 97 13.27 -5.35 1.00
CA GLY A 97 14.48 -4.89 0.32
C GLY A 97 14.16 -4.45 -1.10
N ARG A 98 14.99 -3.57 -1.65
CA ARG A 98 14.95 -3.19 -3.07
C ARG A 98 16.35 -3.41 -3.66
N SER A 99 16.45 -3.95 -4.87
CA SER A 99 17.74 -4.28 -5.49
C SER A 99 18.40 -3.10 -6.22
N ARG A 100 17.60 -2.18 -6.75
CA ARG A 100 18.01 -0.99 -7.52
C ARG A 100 16.91 0.06 -7.50
N TYR A 101 17.20 1.29 -7.94
CA TYR A 101 16.25 2.41 -7.82
C TYR A 101 14.91 2.15 -8.55
N ASP A 102 14.96 1.50 -9.71
CA ASP A 102 13.85 1.18 -10.62
C ASP A 102 13.22 -0.21 -10.39
N ALA A 103 13.51 -0.86 -9.26
CA ALA A 103 12.87 -2.13 -8.87
C ALA A 103 11.80 -1.90 -7.80
N GLN A 104 10.74 -2.72 -7.82
CA GLN A 104 9.78 -2.77 -6.73
C GLN A 104 10.45 -3.33 -5.45
N PRO A 105 10.01 -2.90 -4.24
CA PRO A 105 10.41 -3.54 -3.01
C PRO A 105 9.88 -4.99 -2.99
N VAL A 106 10.70 -5.91 -2.50
CA VAL A 106 10.38 -7.33 -2.37
C VAL A 106 10.46 -7.72 -0.91
N HIS A 107 9.46 -8.45 -0.44
CA HIS A 107 9.41 -9.04 0.89
C HIS A 107 10.51 -10.11 1.05
N LYS A 108 11.18 -10.12 2.20
CA LYS A 108 12.13 -11.17 2.51
C LYS A 108 11.40 -12.40 3.02
N VAL A 109 11.76 -13.54 2.43
CA VAL A 109 11.18 -14.83 2.78
C VAL A 109 11.89 -15.40 3.99
N LEU A 110 11.13 -15.63 5.06
CA LEU A 110 11.61 -16.35 6.23
C LEU A 110 11.58 -17.86 5.97
N ASP A 111 12.74 -18.44 5.71
CA ASP A 111 12.93 -19.89 5.67
C ASP A 111 13.33 -20.42 7.05
N ILE A 112 12.30 -20.77 7.81
CA ILE A 112 12.41 -21.21 9.19
C ILE A 112 12.58 -22.73 9.19
N HIS A 113 13.58 -23.26 9.87
CA HIS A 113 13.69 -24.71 10.10
C HIS A 113 12.85 -25.13 11.31
N ARG A 114 12.50 -26.43 11.39
CA ARG A 114 11.86 -26.97 12.61
C ARG A 114 12.71 -26.67 13.84
N GLU A 115 12.05 -26.44 14.97
CA GLU A 115 12.65 -26.06 16.26
C GLU A 115 13.36 -24.69 16.30
N HIS A 116 13.32 -23.91 15.21
CA HIS A 116 13.93 -22.59 15.14
C HIS A 116 12.89 -21.47 15.15
N ALA A 117 13.33 -20.27 15.54
CA ALA A 117 12.54 -19.05 15.49
C ALA A 117 13.33 -17.88 14.87
N TYR A 118 12.60 -16.97 14.25
CA TYR A 118 13.06 -15.67 13.78
C TYR A 118 12.38 -14.57 14.58
N SER A 119 13.15 -13.58 15.03
CA SER A 119 12.59 -12.38 15.63
C SER A 119 12.17 -11.39 14.53
N VAL A 120 10.98 -10.84 14.70
CA VAL A 120 10.40 -9.75 13.90
C VAL A 120 10.14 -8.59 14.83
N VAL A 121 10.83 -7.48 14.60
CA VAL A 121 10.71 -6.26 15.39
C VAL A 121 9.91 -5.24 14.61
N LEU A 122 8.84 -4.73 15.22
CA LEU A 122 8.00 -3.70 14.64
C LEU A 122 8.31 -2.37 15.31
N PHE A 123 8.60 -1.35 14.50
CA PHE A 123 8.80 0.02 14.96
C PHE A 123 7.61 0.90 14.55
N ASN A 124 7.03 1.58 15.54
CA ASN A 124 5.95 2.53 15.33
C ASN A 124 6.49 3.96 15.25
N PRO A 125 6.39 4.65 14.09
CA PRO A 125 6.90 6.00 13.94
C PRO A 125 5.94 7.11 14.42
N VAL A 126 4.77 6.78 14.97
CA VAL A 126 3.77 7.79 15.41
C VAL A 126 3.57 7.79 16.93
N GLU A 127 3.06 8.89 17.46
CA GLU A 127 2.85 9.19 18.89
C GLU A 127 1.61 8.52 19.53
N GLN A 128 1.01 7.55 18.83
CA GLN A 128 -0.14 6.79 19.31
C GLN A 128 0.12 5.30 19.17
N THR A 129 -0.48 4.49 20.06
CA THR A 129 -0.42 3.03 19.95
C THR A 129 -1.03 2.59 18.63
N ARG A 130 -0.35 1.67 17.92
CA ARG A 130 -0.85 1.08 16.69
C ARG A 130 -1.22 -0.37 16.90
N ASP A 131 -2.52 -0.63 16.83
CA ASP A 131 -3.09 -1.97 16.69
C ASP A 131 -3.42 -2.22 15.21
N GLU A 132 -2.75 -3.20 14.60
CA GLU A 132 -2.98 -3.57 13.20
C GLU A 132 -2.60 -5.03 12.91
N VAL A 133 -3.18 -5.58 11.85
CA VAL A 133 -2.76 -6.84 11.25
C VAL A 133 -1.52 -6.56 10.39
N VAL A 134 -0.41 -7.18 10.76
CA VAL A 134 0.87 -7.10 10.04
C VAL A 134 1.10 -8.36 9.22
N MET A 135 2.03 -8.30 8.27
CA MET A 135 2.33 -9.39 7.36
C MET A 135 3.84 -9.57 7.18
N VAL A 136 4.29 -10.83 7.14
CA VAL A 136 5.62 -11.21 6.62
C VAL A 136 5.50 -12.42 5.69
N VAL A 137 6.46 -12.59 4.81
CA VAL A 137 6.48 -13.75 3.90
C VAL A 137 7.31 -14.89 4.50
N VAL A 138 6.75 -16.10 4.52
CA VAL A 138 7.39 -17.33 5.02
C VAL A 138 7.46 -18.38 3.92
N ALA A 139 8.51 -19.21 3.95
CA ALA A 139 8.72 -20.27 2.95
C ALA A 139 7.84 -21.51 3.19
N LYS A 140 7.34 -21.70 4.41
CA LYS A 140 6.61 -22.91 4.80
C LYS A 140 5.34 -22.56 5.58
N PRO A 141 4.21 -23.24 5.33
CA PRO A 141 2.92 -22.87 5.89
C PRO A 141 2.72 -23.33 7.35
N ASP A 142 3.50 -24.31 7.82
CA ASP A 142 3.44 -24.85 9.19
C ASP A 142 4.18 -23.98 10.20
N THR A 143 3.80 -22.70 10.29
CA THR A 143 4.39 -21.68 11.17
C THR A 143 3.42 -21.22 12.24
N PHE A 144 3.94 -20.69 13.35
CA PHE A 144 3.16 -20.03 14.40
C PHE A 144 3.90 -18.78 14.90
N VAL A 145 3.16 -17.87 15.55
CA VAL A 145 3.68 -16.60 16.06
C VAL A 145 3.63 -16.56 17.58
N LEU A 146 4.69 -16.04 18.20
CA LEU A 146 4.76 -15.73 19.62
C LEU A 146 4.97 -14.23 19.82
N ASN A 147 4.44 -13.67 20.91
CA ASN A 147 4.83 -12.33 21.36
C ASN A 147 6.10 -12.36 22.22
N SER A 148 6.53 -11.17 22.66
CA SER A 148 7.67 -10.97 23.58
C SER A 148 7.57 -11.74 24.90
N ASN A 149 6.36 -12.07 25.36
CA ASN A 149 6.11 -12.84 26.59
C ASN A 149 6.08 -14.36 26.35
N GLY A 150 6.32 -14.83 25.12
CA GLY A 150 6.22 -16.24 24.75
C GLY A 150 4.78 -16.76 24.64
N THR A 151 3.77 -15.88 24.59
CA THR A 151 2.37 -16.26 24.37
C THR A 151 2.11 -16.50 22.89
N CYS A 152 1.43 -17.60 22.56
CA CYS A 152 0.99 -17.88 21.19
C CYS A 152 -0.02 -16.85 20.69
N ILE A 153 0.19 -16.32 19.50
CA ILE A 153 -0.68 -15.34 18.86
C ILE A 153 -1.44 -16.00 17.71
N PRO A 154 -2.78 -15.91 17.67
CA PRO A 154 -3.58 -16.35 16.54
C PRO A 154 -3.07 -15.73 15.24
N SER A 155 -2.93 -16.56 14.22
CA SER A 155 -2.36 -16.14 12.94
C SER A 155 -3.08 -16.79 11.76
N GLN A 156 -3.03 -16.11 10.63
CA GLN A 156 -3.54 -16.56 9.34
C GLN A 156 -2.38 -16.73 8.37
N ILE A 157 -2.50 -17.65 7.44
CA ILE A 157 -1.55 -17.77 6.34
C ILE A 157 -2.28 -17.88 5.00
N SER A 158 -1.84 -17.07 4.02
CA SER A 158 -2.47 -16.95 2.70
C SER A 158 -1.40 -17.13 1.60
N PRO A 159 -1.76 -17.59 0.39
CA PRO A 159 -0.78 -17.75 -0.69
C PRO A 159 -0.19 -16.40 -1.10
N GLU A 160 1.08 -16.43 -1.49
CA GLU A 160 1.71 -15.31 -2.18
C GLU A 160 1.55 -15.48 -3.70
N TRP A 161 1.11 -14.42 -4.36
CA TRP A 161 0.84 -14.37 -5.80
C TRP A 161 1.87 -13.47 -6.48
N GLN A 162 2.33 -13.86 -7.66
CA GLN A 162 3.20 -13.02 -8.47
C GLN A 162 2.69 -12.97 -9.92
N HIS A 163 2.85 -11.79 -10.53
CA HIS A 163 2.66 -11.59 -11.96
C HIS A 163 3.95 -11.97 -12.69
N ASP A 164 3.94 -13.02 -13.52
CA ASP A 164 5.14 -13.51 -14.25
C ASP A 164 5.44 -12.70 -15.54
N GLY A 165 4.85 -11.51 -15.71
CA GLY A 165 5.06 -10.65 -16.90
C GLY A 165 4.63 -11.26 -18.24
N LYS A 166 4.09 -12.50 -18.24
CA LYS A 166 3.54 -13.27 -19.37
C LYS A 166 2.06 -13.60 -19.15
N ASP A 167 1.34 -12.73 -18.44
CA ASP A 167 -0.10 -12.82 -18.16
C ASP A 167 -0.54 -14.07 -17.39
N LYS A 168 0.42 -14.78 -16.78
CA LYS A 168 0.15 -15.88 -15.88
C LYS A 168 0.42 -15.45 -14.46
N VAL A 169 -0.64 -15.52 -13.67
CA VAL A 169 -0.57 -15.41 -12.22
C VAL A 169 -0.15 -16.76 -11.71
N VAL A 170 0.97 -16.77 -10.99
CA VAL A 170 1.49 -17.99 -10.41
C VAL A 170 1.63 -17.78 -8.92
N SER A 171 1.19 -18.77 -8.14
CA SER A 171 1.59 -18.80 -6.74
C SER A 171 3.09 -19.04 -6.66
N THR A 172 3.79 -18.23 -5.89
CA THR A 172 5.25 -18.35 -5.74
C THR A 172 5.67 -19.58 -4.94
N GLY A 173 4.71 -20.31 -4.35
CA GLY A 173 4.95 -21.35 -3.35
C GLY A 173 5.36 -20.80 -1.99
N GLN A 174 5.40 -19.47 -1.84
CA GLN A 174 5.61 -18.78 -0.57
C GLN A 174 4.26 -18.37 0.02
N HIS A 175 4.28 -17.93 1.28
CA HIS A 175 3.06 -17.68 2.03
C HIS A 175 3.15 -16.38 2.81
N ARG A 176 2.08 -15.58 2.79
CA ARG A 176 1.90 -14.40 3.62
C ARG A 176 1.33 -14.81 4.97
N LEU A 177 2.13 -14.66 6.02
CA LEU A 177 1.75 -14.89 7.41
C LEU A 177 1.27 -13.59 8.04
N TYR A 178 0.05 -13.60 8.56
CA TYR A 178 -0.62 -12.47 9.19
C TYR A 178 -0.85 -12.72 10.67
N TRP A 179 -0.65 -11.69 11.49
CA TRP A 179 -1.05 -11.67 12.89
C TRP A 179 -1.37 -10.25 13.33
N ARG A 180 -2.13 -10.11 14.42
CA ARG A 180 -2.37 -8.81 15.04
C ARG A 180 -1.18 -8.40 15.89
N ALA A 181 -0.67 -7.20 15.62
CA ALA A 181 0.35 -6.54 16.42
C ALA A 181 -0.21 -5.34 17.17
N SER A 182 0.34 -5.06 18.36
CA SER A 182 0.07 -3.86 19.14
C SER A 182 1.42 -3.22 19.49
N VAL A 183 1.75 -2.11 18.84
CA VAL A 183 3.06 -1.46 18.98
C VAL A 183 2.91 -0.12 19.72
N PRO A 184 3.67 0.13 20.79
CA PRO A 184 3.54 1.35 21.59
C PRO A 184 3.85 2.63 20.80
N PRO A 185 3.39 3.80 21.27
CA PRO A 185 3.72 5.11 20.69
C PRO A 185 5.22 5.30 20.55
N MET A 186 5.69 5.65 19.34
CA MET A 186 7.11 5.92 19.07
C MET A 186 8.06 4.81 19.56
N GLY A 187 7.56 3.57 19.62
CA GLY A 187 8.20 2.47 20.34
C GLY A 187 8.40 1.23 19.48
N LEU A 188 8.83 0.15 20.15
CA LEU A 188 9.19 -1.13 19.53
C LEU A 188 8.41 -2.28 20.19
N GLU A 189 7.94 -3.23 19.39
CA GLU A 189 7.44 -4.51 19.89
C GLU A 189 8.08 -5.67 19.12
N THR A 190 8.42 -6.75 19.83
CA THR A 190 9.07 -7.92 19.23
C THR A 190 8.13 -9.11 19.21
N TYR A 191 8.04 -9.74 18.05
CA TYR A 191 7.36 -11.01 17.81
C TYR A 191 8.38 -12.06 17.37
N TYR A 192 8.01 -13.33 17.49
CA TYR A 192 8.82 -14.45 17.02
C TYR A 192 7.98 -15.33 16.10
N VAL A 193 8.48 -15.56 14.88
CA VAL A 193 7.90 -16.52 13.95
C VAL A 193 8.69 -17.82 14.06
N ALA A 194 8.01 -18.92 14.32
CA ALA A 194 8.65 -20.20 14.64
C ALA A 194 7.97 -21.39 13.94
N ARG A 195 8.69 -22.52 13.92
CA ARG A 195 8.18 -23.83 13.46
C ARG A 195 8.57 -24.92 14.46
N GLY A 196 7.71 -25.92 14.61
CA GLY A 196 7.91 -27.05 15.51
C GLY A 196 6.64 -27.38 16.30
N ASP A 197 6.75 -28.32 17.22
CA ASP A 197 5.61 -28.83 18.00
C ASP A 197 5.74 -28.37 19.47
N LYS A 198 5.42 -27.10 19.72
CA LYS A 198 5.58 -26.43 21.04
C LYS A 198 4.26 -26.06 21.72
N GLY A 199 3.17 -26.74 21.38
CA GLY A 199 1.86 -26.50 21.97
C GLY A 199 1.17 -25.20 21.53
N CYS A 200 1.74 -24.44 20.59
CA CYS A 200 1.03 -23.37 19.90
C CYS A 200 0.26 -23.91 18.70
N GLU A 201 -0.92 -23.33 18.46
CA GLU A 201 -1.65 -23.55 17.22
C GLU A 201 -0.90 -22.92 16.04
N LYS A 202 -0.85 -23.67 14.93
CA LYS A 202 -0.26 -23.21 13.67
C LYS A 202 -1.19 -22.20 13.00
N ALA A 203 -0.63 -21.35 12.15
CA ALA A 203 -1.39 -20.37 11.37
C ALA A 203 -2.48 -21.06 10.55
N ILE A 204 -3.69 -20.47 10.59
CA ILE A 204 -4.86 -21.02 9.90
C ILE A 204 -4.73 -20.70 8.40
N LEU A 205 -4.78 -21.74 7.56
CA LEU A 205 -4.77 -21.61 6.10
C LEU A 205 -6.02 -20.86 5.64
N ALA A 206 -5.84 -19.86 4.78
CA ALA A 206 -6.94 -19.22 4.08
C ALA A 206 -7.64 -20.21 3.13
N LYS A 207 -8.95 -20.06 2.98
CA LYS A 207 -9.75 -20.78 1.98
C LYS A 207 -9.81 -19.96 0.71
N LEU A 208 -9.65 -20.60 -0.44
CA LEU A 208 -9.62 -19.92 -1.73
C LEU A 208 -10.93 -20.20 -2.48
N LYS A 209 -11.47 -19.16 -3.11
CA LYS A 209 -12.54 -19.25 -4.09
C LYS A 209 -12.04 -18.66 -5.39
N VAL A 210 -12.19 -19.38 -6.49
CA VAL A 210 -11.55 -19.04 -7.77
C VAL A 210 -12.57 -19.02 -8.91
N PHE A 211 -12.52 -17.97 -9.71
CA PHE A 211 -13.15 -17.84 -11.02
C PHE A 211 -12.08 -17.64 -12.08
N SER A 212 -12.25 -18.25 -13.26
CA SER A 212 -11.45 -17.92 -14.43
C SER A 212 -12.22 -18.23 -15.72
N ASP A 213 -12.15 -17.31 -16.69
CA ASP A 213 -12.88 -17.42 -17.95
C ASP A 213 -12.38 -18.56 -18.86
N LEU A 214 -11.08 -18.89 -18.86
CA LEU A 214 -10.48 -19.75 -19.91
C LEU A 214 -9.31 -20.66 -19.45
N ASP A 215 -8.57 -20.28 -18.41
CA ASP A 215 -7.42 -21.06 -17.91
C ASP A 215 -7.65 -21.41 -16.43
N THR A 216 -7.59 -22.70 -16.06
CA THR A 216 -7.69 -23.07 -14.65
C THR A 216 -6.47 -22.52 -13.90
N LEU A 217 -6.68 -21.47 -13.09
CA LEU A 217 -5.68 -21.03 -12.13
C LEU A 217 -5.45 -22.18 -11.14
N PRO A 218 -4.26 -22.81 -11.13
CA PRO A 218 -4.05 -24.01 -10.33
C PRO A 218 -4.16 -23.68 -8.85
N CYS A 219 -4.88 -24.51 -8.11
CA CYS A 219 -4.99 -24.35 -6.67
C CYS A 219 -3.62 -24.57 -6.02
N PRO A 220 -3.03 -23.56 -5.34
CA PRO A 220 -1.72 -23.72 -4.75
C PRO A 220 -1.79 -24.65 -3.53
N PRO A 221 -0.94 -25.69 -3.43
CA PRO A 221 -0.84 -26.45 -2.18
C PRO A 221 -0.24 -25.56 -1.07
N PRO A 222 -0.63 -25.72 0.20
CA PRO A 222 -1.59 -26.70 0.74
C PRO A 222 -3.03 -26.17 0.84
N TYR A 223 -3.40 -25.16 0.06
CA TYR A 223 -4.69 -24.48 0.18
C TYR A 223 -5.82 -25.30 -0.43
N VAL A 224 -7.03 -25.06 0.07
CA VAL A 224 -8.26 -25.66 -0.47
C VAL A 224 -8.96 -24.60 -1.32
N CYS A 225 -9.17 -24.91 -2.59
CA CYS A 225 -9.89 -24.06 -3.52
C CYS A 225 -11.28 -24.58 -3.82
N SER A 226 -12.22 -23.66 -3.98
CA SER A 226 -13.58 -23.91 -4.45
C SER A 226 -13.90 -22.97 -5.63
N PRO A 227 -14.82 -23.32 -6.52
CA PRO A 227 -15.25 -22.41 -7.58
C PRO A 227 -16.02 -21.22 -6.99
N LEU A 228 -15.90 -20.05 -7.60
CA LEU A 228 -16.86 -18.96 -7.42
C LEU A 228 -18.06 -19.20 -8.34
N GLU A 229 -19.23 -19.35 -7.75
CA GLU A 229 -20.50 -19.56 -8.45
C GLU A 229 -21.34 -18.27 -8.45
N GLY A 230 -21.95 -17.95 -9.58
CA GLY A 230 -22.81 -16.77 -9.75
C GLY A 230 -22.11 -15.55 -10.36
N ASP A 231 -22.89 -14.50 -10.60
CA ASP A 231 -22.42 -13.28 -11.26
C ASP A 231 -21.70 -12.32 -10.29
N THR A 232 -21.98 -12.43 -8.99
CA THR A 232 -21.42 -11.56 -7.96
C THR A 232 -20.79 -12.36 -6.82
N ALA A 233 -19.73 -11.84 -6.22
CA ALA A 233 -19.11 -12.41 -5.03
C ALA A 233 -18.85 -11.34 -3.97
N GLU A 234 -18.70 -11.77 -2.71
CA GLU A 234 -18.51 -10.85 -1.60
C GLU A 234 -17.31 -11.19 -0.72
N ILE A 235 -16.69 -10.15 -0.16
CA ILE A 235 -15.84 -10.27 1.03
C ILE A 235 -16.40 -9.35 2.12
N ARG A 236 -16.29 -9.76 3.39
CA ARG A 236 -16.88 -9.02 4.52
C ARG A 236 -16.01 -9.05 5.77
N ASN A 237 -16.08 -7.99 6.55
CA ASN A 237 -15.59 -7.92 7.93
C ASN A 237 -16.72 -7.43 8.87
N LEU A 238 -16.40 -7.03 10.11
CA LEU A 238 -17.42 -6.53 11.05
C LEU A 238 -18.08 -5.21 10.61
N ARG A 239 -17.46 -4.45 9.70
CA ARG A 239 -17.86 -3.09 9.33
C ARG A 239 -18.42 -2.99 7.92
N HIS A 240 -17.84 -3.73 6.98
CA HIS A 240 -18.12 -3.63 5.56
C HIS A 240 -18.40 -4.99 4.96
N THR A 241 -19.32 -5.02 4.00
CA THR A 241 -19.45 -6.09 3.00
C THR A 241 -19.23 -5.46 1.64
N LEU A 242 -18.28 -5.98 0.87
CA LEU A 242 -17.96 -5.52 -0.48
C LEU A 242 -18.50 -6.55 -1.47
N ILE A 243 -19.17 -6.07 -2.52
CA ILE A 243 -19.71 -6.91 -3.59
C ILE A 243 -18.96 -6.59 -4.88
N PHE A 244 -18.53 -7.64 -5.56
CA PHE A 244 -17.78 -7.60 -6.81
C PHE A 244 -18.53 -8.33 -7.91
N ASP A 245 -18.41 -7.82 -9.13
CA ASP A 245 -18.73 -8.57 -10.35
C ASP A 245 -17.67 -9.66 -10.55
N VAL A 246 -18.09 -10.92 -10.61
CA VAL A 246 -17.18 -12.08 -10.68
C VAL A 246 -16.44 -12.14 -12.01
N LYS A 247 -17.11 -11.76 -13.10
CA LYS A 247 -16.57 -11.87 -14.46
C LYS A 247 -15.41 -10.91 -14.70
N HIS A 248 -15.53 -9.67 -14.25
CA HIS A 248 -14.56 -8.60 -14.45
C HIS A 248 -13.69 -8.38 -13.20
N GLY A 249 -14.11 -8.90 -12.05
CA GLY A 249 -13.39 -8.77 -10.77
C GLY A 249 -13.40 -7.35 -10.20
N LEU A 250 -14.39 -6.54 -10.58
CA LEU A 250 -14.50 -5.11 -10.23
C LEU A 250 -15.47 -4.90 -9.07
N LEU A 251 -15.18 -3.94 -8.20
CA LEU A 251 -16.08 -3.57 -7.10
C LEU A 251 -17.36 -2.94 -7.67
N GLU A 252 -18.51 -3.29 -7.11
CA GLU A 252 -19.82 -2.73 -7.49
C GLU A 252 -20.50 -1.99 -6.34
N LYS A 253 -20.29 -2.46 -5.10
CA LYS A 253 -21.02 -1.95 -3.94
C LYS A 253 -20.24 -2.11 -2.64
N ILE A 254 -20.39 -1.11 -1.77
CA ILE A 254 -19.94 -1.12 -0.38
C ILE A 254 -21.17 -1.07 0.52
N ILE A 255 -21.30 -2.03 1.43
CA ILE A 255 -22.38 -2.08 2.42
C ILE A 255 -21.76 -1.88 3.81
N HIS A 256 -22.25 -0.90 4.55
CA HIS A 256 -21.88 -0.73 5.95
C HIS A 256 -22.79 -1.60 6.83
N ASN A 257 -22.20 -2.59 7.50
CA ASN A 257 -22.92 -3.69 8.13
C ASN A 257 -23.75 -3.25 9.35
N LYS A 258 -23.40 -2.13 10.00
CA LYS A 258 -24.09 -1.68 11.22
C LYS A 258 -25.45 -1.04 10.96
N ASP A 259 -25.57 -0.24 9.90
CA ASP A 259 -26.79 0.50 9.55
C ASP A 259 -27.42 0.01 8.24
N GLY A 260 -26.79 -0.95 7.56
CA GLY A 260 -27.26 -1.51 6.30
C GLY A 260 -27.16 -0.53 5.13
N LYS A 261 -26.50 0.61 5.34
CA LYS A 261 -26.37 1.62 4.29
C LYS A 261 -25.48 1.10 3.17
N GLN A 262 -25.91 1.37 1.95
CA GLN A 262 -25.23 0.95 0.74
C GLN A 262 -24.71 2.18 0.01
N THR A 263 -23.49 2.09 -0.50
CA THR A 263 -22.92 3.03 -1.46
C THR A 263 -22.64 2.23 -2.72
N LEU A 264 -23.26 2.61 -3.84
CA LEU A 264 -22.90 2.06 -5.14
C LEU A 264 -21.51 2.58 -5.49
N VAL A 265 -20.63 1.70 -5.95
CA VAL A 265 -19.29 2.04 -6.38
C VAL A 265 -18.98 1.17 -7.59
N GLY A 266 -19.43 1.59 -8.77
CA GLY A 266 -19.05 0.96 -10.03
C GLY A 266 -17.61 1.31 -10.34
N GLU A 267 -16.69 0.42 -9.98
CA GLU A 267 -15.27 0.53 -10.33
C GLU A 267 -15.10 0.25 -11.83
N GLU A 268 -14.39 1.14 -12.51
CA GLU A 268 -14.00 0.95 -13.90
C GLU A 268 -12.51 1.22 -14.05
N ILE A 269 -11.84 0.35 -14.80
CA ILE A 269 -10.47 0.56 -15.24
C ILE A 269 -10.53 1.01 -16.70
N ASP A 270 -10.18 2.26 -16.92
CA ASP A 270 -10.32 2.92 -18.21
C ASP A 270 -8.98 3.46 -18.70
N MET A 271 -8.93 3.77 -19.99
CA MET A 271 -7.74 4.28 -20.63
C MET A 271 -8.06 5.42 -21.58
N TYR A 272 -7.34 6.53 -21.45
CA TYR A 272 -7.35 7.62 -22.41
C TYR A 272 -6.37 7.31 -23.54
N SER A 273 -6.75 7.62 -24.79
CA SER A 273 -5.77 7.94 -25.84
C SER A 273 -5.35 9.39 -25.68
N SER A 274 -4.06 9.72 -25.81
CA SER A 274 -3.55 11.06 -25.51
C SER A 274 -2.43 11.49 -26.43
N ASN A 275 -2.45 12.77 -26.83
CA ASN A 275 -1.35 13.44 -27.53
C ASN A 275 -0.58 14.36 -26.56
N GLY A 276 -0.51 13.95 -25.29
CA GLY A 276 0.16 14.67 -24.23
C GLY A 276 1.68 14.51 -24.25
N GLY A 277 2.31 14.95 -23.16
CA GLY A 277 3.70 14.66 -22.82
C GLY A 277 3.89 14.79 -21.33
N ALA A 278 5.13 14.92 -20.85
CA ALA A 278 5.42 14.94 -19.41
C ALA A 278 4.63 16.02 -18.63
N TYR A 279 4.38 17.19 -19.21
CA TYR A 279 3.66 18.30 -18.57
C TYR A 279 2.18 18.32 -18.95
N LEU A 280 1.87 18.07 -20.22
CA LEU A 280 0.54 18.29 -20.76
C LEU A 280 -0.27 16.99 -20.77
N PHE A 281 -1.44 17.02 -20.13
CA PHE A 281 -2.49 16.05 -20.38
C PHE A 281 -3.36 16.55 -21.53
N LYS A 282 -3.40 15.82 -22.65
CA LYS A 282 -4.16 16.17 -23.86
C LYS A 282 -4.89 14.93 -24.41
N PRO A 283 -5.96 14.50 -23.74
CA PRO A 283 -6.70 13.33 -24.17
C PRO A 283 -7.45 13.57 -25.48
N ASN A 284 -7.57 12.52 -26.29
CA ASN A 284 -8.28 12.48 -27.57
C ASN A 284 -9.75 12.04 -27.37
N GLY A 285 -10.42 12.55 -26.33
CA GLY A 285 -11.79 12.16 -25.97
C GLY A 285 -11.93 11.69 -24.52
N GLU A 286 -13.05 11.04 -24.22
CA GLU A 286 -13.26 10.38 -22.92
C GLU A 286 -12.47 9.06 -22.85
N ALA A 287 -12.17 8.61 -21.63
CA ALA A 287 -11.53 7.31 -21.42
C ALA A 287 -12.49 6.15 -21.70
N GLU A 288 -11.96 5.05 -22.21
CA GLU A 288 -12.72 3.84 -22.55
C GLU A 288 -12.34 2.67 -21.61
N PRO A 289 -13.31 1.82 -21.22
CA PRO A 289 -13.05 0.67 -20.36
C PRO A 289 -12.21 -0.39 -21.06
N ILE A 290 -11.23 -0.94 -20.35
CA ILE A 290 -10.29 -1.91 -20.93
C ILE A 290 -10.52 -3.36 -20.49
N VAL A 291 -11.24 -3.58 -19.39
CA VAL A 291 -11.48 -4.90 -18.81
C VAL A 291 -12.58 -5.63 -19.59
N LYS A 292 -12.30 -6.87 -20.01
CA LYS A 292 -13.21 -7.71 -20.81
C LYS A 292 -13.64 -9.01 -20.12
N GLY A 293 -13.09 -9.30 -18.95
CA GLY A 293 -13.18 -10.57 -18.22
C GLY A 293 -11.91 -10.79 -17.42
N GLY A 294 -11.61 -12.03 -17.02
CA GLY A 294 -10.33 -12.34 -16.37
C GLY A 294 -10.36 -13.54 -15.42
N SER A 295 -9.42 -13.52 -14.48
CA SER A 295 -9.42 -14.44 -13.32
C SER A 295 -9.65 -13.65 -12.04
N PHE A 296 -10.42 -14.21 -11.14
CA PHE A 296 -10.78 -13.57 -9.87
C PHE A 296 -10.64 -14.57 -8.72
N VAL A 297 -9.92 -14.19 -7.69
CA VAL A 297 -9.58 -15.06 -6.54
C VAL A 297 -9.96 -14.37 -5.25
N ILE A 298 -10.79 -15.01 -4.45
CA ILE A 298 -11.08 -14.59 -3.08
C ILE A 298 -10.34 -15.51 -2.11
N SER A 299 -9.55 -14.90 -1.22
CA SER A 299 -8.88 -15.57 -0.10
C SER A 299 -9.58 -15.17 1.20
N GLU A 300 -10.16 -16.14 1.90
CA GLU A 300 -10.87 -15.94 3.17
C GLU A 300 -10.09 -16.58 4.33
N GLY A 301 -9.64 -15.78 5.28
CA GLY A 301 -9.07 -16.27 6.53
C GLY A 301 -9.50 -15.44 7.73
N PRO A 302 -9.08 -15.82 8.95
CA PRO A 302 -9.60 -15.22 10.18
C PRO A 302 -9.19 -13.77 10.45
N LEU A 303 -8.17 -13.24 9.75
CA LEU A 303 -7.61 -11.89 9.95
C LEU A 303 -7.72 -11.01 8.71
N VAL A 304 -7.69 -11.58 7.51
CA VAL A 304 -7.73 -10.87 6.23
C VAL A 304 -8.59 -11.63 5.24
N HIS A 305 -9.53 -10.92 4.63
CA HIS A 305 -10.13 -11.34 3.37
C HIS A 305 -9.56 -10.49 2.24
N GLU A 306 -9.21 -11.12 1.12
CA GLU A 306 -8.62 -10.46 -0.04
C GLU A 306 -9.31 -10.94 -1.32
N ALA A 307 -9.70 -9.99 -2.17
CA ALA A 307 -10.21 -10.23 -3.50
C ALA A 307 -9.17 -9.75 -4.52
N CYS A 308 -8.52 -10.67 -5.22
CA CYS A 308 -7.53 -10.41 -6.27
C CYS A 308 -8.15 -10.58 -7.65
N SER A 309 -8.07 -9.55 -8.48
CA SER A 309 -8.49 -9.57 -9.87
C SER A 309 -7.29 -9.50 -10.79
N PHE A 310 -7.33 -10.32 -11.83
CA PHE A 310 -6.37 -10.41 -12.91
C PHE A 310 -7.14 -10.24 -14.22
N PRO A 311 -7.40 -8.98 -14.60
CA PRO A 311 -8.23 -8.68 -15.75
C PRO A 311 -7.63 -9.20 -17.06
N LYS A 312 -8.49 -9.59 -17.99
CA LYS A 312 -8.15 -9.76 -19.40
C LYS A 312 -8.54 -8.49 -20.14
N THR A 313 -7.64 -7.99 -20.98
CA THR A 313 -7.85 -6.77 -21.76
C THR A 313 -7.80 -7.05 -23.27
N ALA A 314 -7.86 -5.99 -24.09
CA ALA A 314 -7.70 -6.11 -25.54
C ALA A 314 -6.28 -6.51 -25.97
N TRP A 315 -5.29 -6.32 -25.09
CA TRP A 315 -3.88 -6.58 -25.36
C TRP A 315 -3.49 -7.98 -24.90
N SER A 316 -2.42 -8.52 -25.48
CA SER A 316 -1.85 -9.78 -25.01
C SER A 316 -1.37 -9.65 -23.58
N ARG A 317 -0.61 -8.57 -23.29
CA ARG A 317 -0.17 -8.20 -21.96
C ARG A 317 -1.19 -7.32 -21.27
N THR A 318 -1.59 -7.69 -20.06
CA THR A 318 -2.51 -6.86 -19.27
C THR A 318 -1.72 -5.76 -18.54
N PRO A 319 -2.10 -4.48 -18.66
CA PRO A 319 -1.37 -3.37 -18.04
C PRO A 319 -1.60 -3.25 -16.53
N ILE A 320 -2.46 -4.08 -15.94
CA ILE A 320 -2.93 -3.93 -14.57
C ILE A 320 -3.38 -5.24 -13.94
N SER A 321 -3.10 -5.42 -12.66
CA SER A 321 -3.82 -6.34 -11.78
C SER A 321 -4.14 -5.62 -10.48
N HIS A 322 -5.12 -6.07 -9.71
CA HIS A 322 -5.50 -5.36 -8.50
C HIS A 322 -6.05 -6.26 -7.41
N SER A 323 -5.92 -5.82 -6.16
CA SER A 323 -6.44 -6.52 -5.00
C SER A 323 -7.18 -5.58 -4.06
N THR A 324 -8.21 -6.11 -3.41
CA THR A 324 -9.02 -5.39 -2.41
C THR A 324 -9.01 -6.19 -1.12
N ARG A 325 -8.61 -5.58 0.00
CA ARG A 325 -8.45 -6.24 1.30
C ARG A 325 -9.39 -5.64 2.35
N LEU A 326 -9.98 -6.53 3.13
CA LEU A 326 -10.64 -6.22 4.40
C LEU A 326 -9.91 -6.92 5.54
N TYR A 327 -9.76 -6.21 6.65
CA TYR A 327 -9.10 -6.73 7.84
C TYR A 327 -10.13 -7.03 8.94
N MET A 328 -9.90 -8.13 9.67
CA MET A 328 -10.60 -8.53 10.89
C MET A 328 -9.67 -8.33 12.10
N GLY A 329 -9.31 -7.08 12.36
CA GLY A 329 -8.37 -6.75 13.43
C GLY A 329 -9.01 -6.63 14.82
N GLU A 330 -10.34 -6.61 14.91
CA GLU A 330 -11.12 -6.33 16.13
C GLU A 330 -10.70 -5.01 16.81
N LYS A 331 -11.35 -3.90 16.42
CA LYS A 331 -11.08 -2.52 16.89
C LYS A 331 -9.77 -1.91 16.37
N THR A 332 -9.21 -2.44 15.27
CA THR A 332 -8.11 -1.77 14.55
C THR A 332 -8.66 -0.70 13.61
N LEU A 333 -7.83 0.27 13.23
CA LEU A 333 -8.19 1.23 12.20
C LEU A 333 -8.39 0.56 10.83
N GLN A 334 -7.61 -0.48 10.53
CA GLN A 334 -7.71 -1.25 9.28
C GLN A 334 -9.10 -1.90 9.08
N GLU A 335 -9.82 -2.21 10.16
CA GLU A 335 -11.17 -2.76 10.08
C GLU A 335 -12.19 -1.73 9.56
N LEU A 336 -11.90 -0.44 9.70
CA LEU A 336 -12.75 0.69 9.30
C LEU A 336 -12.50 1.17 7.86
N LEU A 337 -11.48 0.67 7.18
CA LEU A 337 -11.11 1.09 5.82
C LEU A 337 -11.12 -0.10 4.85
N ILE A 338 -11.10 0.22 3.56
CA ILE A 338 -10.91 -0.77 2.49
C ILE A 338 -9.56 -0.48 1.86
N GLU A 339 -8.64 -1.43 1.89
CA GLU A 339 -7.36 -1.29 1.20
C GLU A 339 -7.51 -1.79 -0.24
N LYS A 340 -7.08 -0.97 -1.20
CA LYS A 340 -7.12 -1.27 -2.63
C LYS A 340 -5.74 -1.06 -3.21
N GLU A 341 -5.21 -2.04 -3.91
CA GLU A 341 -3.88 -1.98 -4.53
C GLU A 341 -4.00 -2.27 -6.02
N TYR A 342 -3.44 -1.41 -6.87
CA TYR A 342 -3.29 -1.61 -8.31
C TYR A 342 -1.81 -1.81 -8.63
N HIS A 343 -1.48 -2.94 -9.25
CA HIS A 343 -0.18 -3.19 -9.84
C HIS A 343 -0.24 -2.83 -11.33
N VAL A 344 0.54 -1.84 -11.76
CA VAL A 344 0.47 -1.22 -13.08
C VAL A 344 1.74 -1.49 -13.88
N GLU A 345 1.60 -1.89 -15.15
CA GLU A 345 2.68 -2.28 -16.06
C GLU A 345 2.50 -1.73 -17.49
N LEU A 346 2.63 -0.41 -17.69
CA LEU A 346 2.63 0.21 -19.04
C LEU A 346 4.00 0.07 -19.75
N LEU A 347 4.46 -1.18 -19.98
CA LEU A 347 5.86 -1.47 -20.35
C LEU A 347 6.12 -1.73 -21.84
N GLY A 348 5.14 -1.53 -22.72
CA GLY A 348 5.23 -1.93 -24.13
C GLY A 348 4.65 -0.91 -25.09
N HIS A 349 4.99 -1.06 -26.37
CA HIS A 349 4.53 -0.19 -27.46
C HIS A 349 3.01 -0.24 -27.66
N GLU A 350 2.37 -1.33 -27.23
CA GLU A 350 0.92 -1.46 -27.21
C GLU A 350 0.21 -0.43 -26.32
N PHE A 351 0.94 0.19 -25.39
CA PHE A 351 0.48 1.26 -24.50
C PHE A 351 1.05 2.63 -24.88
N ASP A 352 1.66 2.78 -26.06
CA ASP A 352 2.09 4.09 -26.54
C ASP A 352 0.88 5.04 -26.68
N ASP A 353 1.04 6.27 -26.21
CA ASP A 353 0.03 7.33 -26.22
C ASP A 353 -1.26 6.95 -25.46
N ARG A 354 -1.06 6.38 -24.27
CA ARG A 354 -2.12 5.93 -23.36
C ARG A 354 -1.91 6.42 -21.93
N GLU A 355 -3.01 6.74 -21.27
CA GLU A 355 -3.04 7.13 -19.86
C GLU A 355 -4.08 6.29 -19.13
N LEU A 356 -3.63 5.48 -18.17
CA LEU A 356 -4.44 4.51 -17.44
C LEU A 356 -5.05 5.17 -16.22
N ILE A 357 -6.36 4.99 -16.01
CA ILE A 357 -7.08 5.52 -14.86
C ILE A 357 -7.87 4.42 -14.15
N VAL A 358 -8.20 4.66 -12.89
CA VAL A 358 -9.35 4.03 -12.26
C VAL A 358 -10.43 5.09 -12.02
N ARG A 359 -11.68 4.70 -12.25
CA ARG A 359 -12.86 5.52 -12.03
C ARG A 359 -13.80 4.82 -11.07
N PHE A 360 -14.22 5.53 -10.04
CA PHE A 360 -15.26 5.10 -9.11
C PHE A 360 -16.55 5.84 -9.44
N LYS A 361 -17.56 5.12 -9.94
CA LYS A 361 -18.90 5.64 -10.21
C LYS A 361 -19.79 5.41 -9.00
N THR A 362 -20.02 6.46 -8.23
CA THR A 362 -20.83 6.40 -7.01
C THR A 362 -22.23 6.96 -7.20
N ASP A 363 -23.15 6.61 -6.29
CA ASP A 363 -24.47 7.21 -6.17
C ASP A 363 -24.49 8.51 -5.35
N ILE A 364 -23.32 9.06 -5.01
CA ILE A 364 -23.20 10.34 -4.29
C ILE A 364 -23.55 11.50 -5.24
N ASP A 365 -24.57 12.26 -4.87
CA ASP A 365 -24.99 13.47 -5.58
C ASP A 365 -24.11 14.67 -5.21
N ASN A 366 -22.89 14.70 -5.77
CA ASN A 366 -21.86 15.69 -5.47
C ASN A 366 -21.98 16.99 -6.31
N LYS A 367 -22.95 17.08 -7.22
CA LYS A 367 -23.12 18.21 -8.17
C LYS A 367 -21.86 18.53 -8.98
N ARG A 368 -21.05 17.50 -9.32
CA ARG A 368 -19.73 17.65 -9.99
C ARG A 368 -18.72 18.50 -9.19
N ILE A 369 -18.90 18.54 -7.88
CA ILE A 369 -17.97 19.16 -6.92
C ILE A 369 -17.21 18.04 -6.22
N PHE A 370 -15.90 18.13 -6.19
CA PHE A 370 -15.07 17.23 -5.39
C PHE A 370 -14.03 18.03 -4.63
N TYR A 371 -13.37 17.37 -3.68
CA TYR A 371 -12.33 17.99 -2.88
C TYR A 371 -11.04 17.20 -3.09
N SER A 372 -9.94 17.91 -3.35
CA SER A 372 -8.59 17.33 -3.39
C SER A 372 -7.67 18.11 -2.47
N ASP A 373 -6.72 17.42 -1.86
CA ASP A 373 -5.79 18.04 -0.94
C ASP A 373 -4.71 18.87 -1.67
N MET A 374 -4.14 19.82 -0.95
CA MET A 374 -2.97 20.59 -1.34
C MET A 374 -1.84 20.21 -0.40
N ASN A 375 -0.90 19.42 -0.93
CA ASN A 375 0.33 18.98 -0.26
C ASN A 375 0.10 18.23 1.07
N GLY A 376 -1.00 17.51 1.21
CA GLY A 376 -1.36 16.82 2.45
C GLY A 376 -1.68 17.75 3.63
N PHE A 377 -1.87 19.04 3.39
CA PHE A 377 -2.03 20.05 4.44
C PHE A 377 -3.44 20.62 4.54
N GLN A 378 -4.03 21.04 3.42
CA GLN A 378 -5.36 21.64 3.38
C GLN A 378 -6.19 21.06 2.23
N MET A 379 -7.51 21.01 2.40
CA MET A 379 -8.43 20.64 1.32
C MET A 379 -8.75 21.82 0.42
N SER A 380 -9.03 21.56 -0.85
CA SER A 380 -9.51 22.55 -1.81
C SER A 380 -10.77 22.06 -2.51
N ARG A 381 -11.77 22.94 -2.63
CA ARG A 381 -13.01 22.69 -3.38
C ARG A 381 -12.72 22.79 -4.88
N ARG A 382 -13.08 21.77 -5.64
CA ARG A 382 -12.95 21.68 -7.10
C ARG A 382 -14.34 21.49 -7.71
N GLU A 383 -14.60 22.15 -8.82
CA GLU A 383 -15.87 22.06 -9.54
C GLU A 383 -15.57 21.89 -11.01
N THR A 384 -16.24 20.92 -11.64
CA THR A 384 -16.05 20.66 -13.06
C THR A 384 -16.89 21.60 -13.90
N TYR A 385 -16.26 22.26 -14.86
CA TYR A 385 -16.90 23.20 -15.77
C TYR A 385 -16.79 22.72 -17.23
N ASP A 386 -17.92 22.74 -17.94
CA ASP A 386 -17.95 22.38 -19.37
C ASP A 386 -17.34 23.46 -20.28
N LYS A 387 -17.19 24.69 -19.77
CA LYS A 387 -16.56 25.82 -20.49
C LYS A 387 -15.05 25.67 -20.67
N ILE A 388 -14.42 24.72 -19.97
CA ILE A 388 -12.99 24.39 -20.10
C ILE A 388 -12.87 22.93 -20.56
N PRO A 389 -11.79 22.57 -21.28
CA PRO A 389 -11.62 21.20 -21.77
C PRO A 389 -11.42 20.21 -20.62
N LEU A 390 -11.58 18.92 -20.90
CA LEU A 390 -11.48 17.82 -19.92
C LEU A 390 -10.25 17.94 -19.01
N GLN A 391 -9.07 18.09 -19.59
CA GLN A 391 -7.82 18.23 -18.86
C GLN A 391 -7.76 19.45 -17.93
N GLY A 392 -8.57 20.49 -18.19
CA GLY A 392 -8.69 21.66 -17.32
C GLY A 392 -9.43 21.37 -16.01
N ASN A 393 -10.11 20.23 -15.92
CA ASN A 393 -10.84 19.77 -14.74
C ASN A 393 -10.07 18.72 -13.92
N TYR A 394 -8.84 18.39 -14.31
CA TYR A 394 -7.93 17.54 -13.55
C TYR A 394 -7.12 18.37 -12.55
N TYR A 395 -7.02 17.86 -11.32
CA TYR A 395 -6.31 18.52 -10.23
C TYR A 395 -5.35 17.55 -9.54
N PRO A 396 -4.29 18.06 -8.88
CA PRO A 396 -3.46 17.24 -8.03
C PRO A 396 -4.27 16.61 -6.88
N MET A 397 -3.95 15.36 -6.60
CA MET A 397 -4.33 14.59 -5.42
C MET A 397 -3.04 14.04 -4.79
N PRO A 398 -2.33 14.82 -3.96
CA PRO A 398 -1.15 14.35 -3.26
C PRO A 398 -1.43 13.21 -2.27
N SER A 399 -2.55 13.25 -1.56
CA SER A 399 -2.85 12.28 -0.50
C SER A 399 -4.33 11.94 -0.28
N LEU A 400 -5.27 12.79 -0.72
CA LEU A 400 -6.70 12.62 -0.47
C LEU A 400 -7.55 13.32 -1.54
N ALA A 401 -8.52 12.60 -2.08
CA ALA A 401 -9.66 13.19 -2.77
C ALA A 401 -10.97 12.58 -2.25
N PHE A 402 -12.05 13.36 -2.20
CA PHE A 402 -13.36 12.85 -1.81
C PHE A 402 -14.53 13.54 -2.51
N LEU A 403 -15.62 12.78 -2.62
CA LEU A 403 -16.95 13.25 -3.01
C LEU A 403 -17.81 13.37 -1.74
N GLN A 404 -18.67 14.39 -1.68
CA GLN A 404 -19.66 14.51 -0.60
C GLN A 404 -20.97 15.08 -1.15
N ASP A 405 -22.10 14.51 -0.73
CA ASP A 405 -23.43 15.05 -1.03
C ASP A 405 -23.92 16.05 0.03
N SER A 406 -25.07 16.67 -0.27
CA SER A 406 -25.70 17.65 0.60
C SER A 406 -26.16 17.11 1.96
N VAL A 407 -26.35 15.79 2.11
CA VAL A 407 -26.84 15.17 3.36
C VAL A 407 -25.72 14.56 4.22
N GLY A 408 -24.46 14.68 3.78
CA GLY A 408 -23.29 14.29 4.55
C GLY A 408 -22.79 12.87 4.28
N ASN A 409 -23.11 12.30 3.12
CA ASN A 409 -22.54 11.03 2.65
C ASN A 409 -21.25 11.32 1.90
N ARG A 410 -20.18 10.61 2.24
CA ARG A 410 -18.85 10.88 1.71
C ARG A 410 -18.18 9.60 1.24
N PHE A 411 -17.55 9.66 0.08
CA PHE A 411 -16.65 8.65 -0.46
C PHE A 411 -15.26 9.27 -0.60
N SER A 412 -14.32 8.77 0.20
CA SER A 412 -12.95 9.28 0.28
C SER A 412 -11.96 8.24 -0.22
N VAL A 413 -10.99 8.68 -1.01
CA VAL A 413 -9.86 7.86 -1.47
C VAL A 413 -8.58 8.52 -0.97
N HIS A 414 -7.85 7.81 -0.12
CA HIS A 414 -6.53 8.21 0.36
C HIS A 414 -5.44 7.56 -0.48
N SER A 415 -4.31 8.24 -0.67
CA SER A 415 -3.14 7.76 -1.39
C SER A 415 -1.85 8.08 -0.61
N ARG A 416 -0.80 7.30 -0.85
CA ARG A 416 0.58 7.61 -0.40
C ARG A 416 1.50 8.10 -1.52
N GLN A 417 0.95 8.21 -2.73
CA GLN A 417 1.64 8.73 -3.92
C GLN A 417 0.81 9.85 -4.55
N SER A 418 1.47 10.90 -5.02
CA SER A 418 0.80 12.03 -5.68
C SER A 418 0.31 11.65 -7.07
N LEU A 419 -0.98 11.84 -7.33
CA LEU A 419 -1.63 11.50 -8.61
C LEU A 419 -2.49 12.66 -9.11
N GLY A 420 -3.00 12.55 -10.34
CA GLY A 420 -4.03 13.45 -10.87
C GLY A 420 -5.43 12.87 -10.66
N ALA A 421 -6.38 13.71 -10.23
CA ALA A 421 -7.77 13.30 -10.01
C ALA A 421 -8.79 14.30 -10.57
N ALA A 422 -9.98 13.80 -10.91
CA ALA A 422 -11.09 14.60 -11.41
C ALA A 422 -12.46 14.03 -11.02
N SER A 423 -13.49 14.87 -11.06
CA SER A 423 -14.90 14.48 -10.95
C SER A 423 -15.69 14.93 -12.18
N LEU A 424 -15.42 14.30 -13.33
CA LEU A 424 -15.92 14.79 -14.62
C LEU A 424 -17.45 14.76 -14.74
N ARG A 425 -18.11 13.84 -14.04
CA ARG A 425 -19.57 13.70 -13.97
C ARG A 425 -20.04 13.55 -12.52
N ASN A 426 -21.34 13.75 -12.30
CA ASN A 426 -21.95 13.58 -10.98
C ASN A 426 -21.70 12.16 -10.45
N GLY A 427 -21.26 12.06 -9.20
CA GLY A 427 -20.92 10.81 -8.52
C GLY A 427 -19.61 10.17 -8.98
N TRP A 428 -18.88 10.73 -9.95
CA TRP A 428 -17.65 10.11 -10.46
C TRP A 428 -16.43 10.69 -9.75
N LEU A 429 -15.52 9.81 -9.36
CA LEU A 429 -14.16 10.18 -8.97
C LEU A 429 -13.18 9.32 -9.76
N GLU A 430 -12.38 9.94 -10.61
CA GLU A 430 -11.34 9.25 -11.37
C GLU A 430 -9.95 9.71 -10.96
N ILE A 431 -9.01 8.77 -10.97
CA ILE A 431 -7.63 8.95 -10.53
C ILE A 431 -6.72 8.30 -11.58
N MET A 432 -5.76 9.06 -12.09
CA MET A 432 -4.77 8.57 -13.03
C MET A 432 -3.74 7.70 -12.31
N LEU A 433 -3.46 6.52 -12.86
CA LEU A 433 -2.55 5.52 -12.29
C LEU A 433 -1.14 5.61 -12.90
N ASP A 434 -1.05 5.67 -14.23
CA ASP A 434 0.22 5.85 -14.96
C ASP A 434 -0.05 6.35 -16.39
N ARG A 435 0.98 6.86 -17.07
CA ARG A 435 0.90 7.36 -18.45
C ARG A 435 2.16 7.05 -19.27
N ARG A 436 1.97 6.69 -20.53
CA ARG A 436 3.04 6.41 -21.49
C ARG A 436 2.78 7.18 -22.78
N LEU A 437 3.73 8.03 -23.17
CA LEU A 437 3.57 9.07 -24.20
C LEU A 437 4.83 9.13 -25.05
N VAL A 438 4.71 8.97 -26.37
CA VAL A 438 5.91 8.86 -27.22
C VAL A 438 6.44 10.21 -27.69
N THR A 439 5.61 11.25 -27.65
CA THR A 439 5.94 12.59 -28.14
C THR A 439 6.31 13.58 -27.03
N ASP A 440 7.23 14.50 -27.34
CA ASP A 440 7.44 15.70 -26.54
C ASP A 440 6.24 16.65 -26.67
N ASP A 441 5.89 17.34 -25.59
CA ASP A 441 4.74 18.26 -25.55
C ASP A 441 5.11 19.73 -25.81
N GLY A 442 6.35 20.00 -26.25
CA GLY A 442 6.81 21.33 -26.62
C GLY A 442 7.01 22.25 -25.42
N ARG A 443 7.37 21.71 -24.25
CA ARG A 443 7.68 22.48 -23.03
C ARG A 443 9.18 22.54 -22.71
N GLY A 444 10.03 21.98 -23.58
CA GLY A 444 11.48 22.11 -23.51
C GLY A 444 12.21 20.87 -22.98
N LEU A 445 11.47 19.82 -22.59
CA LEU A 445 12.05 18.54 -22.17
C LEU A 445 12.75 17.84 -23.34
N GLY A 446 12.15 17.86 -24.53
CA GLY A 446 12.70 17.29 -25.75
C GLY A 446 12.64 15.77 -25.80
N GLN A 447 11.70 15.15 -25.08
CA GLN A 447 11.40 13.72 -25.13
C GLN A 447 9.98 13.42 -24.62
N GLY A 448 9.42 12.27 -25.01
CA GLY A 448 8.22 11.71 -24.39
C GLY A 448 8.50 11.02 -23.04
N VAL A 449 7.45 10.42 -22.47
CA VAL A 449 7.47 9.62 -21.24
C VAL A 449 7.35 8.14 -21.63
N MET A 450 8.48 7.44 -21.71
CA MET A 450 8.55 6.05 -22.15
C MET A 450 9.39 5.15 -21.23
N ASP A 451 9.82 5.70 -20.09
CA ASP A 451 10.66 5.06 -19.07
C ASP A 451 9.83 4.41 -17.95
N ASN A 452 8.54 4.13 -18.20
CA ASN A 452 7.62 3.45 -17.29
C ASN A 452 8.23 2.17 -16.69
N ARG A 453 7.91 1.92 -15.42
CA ARG A 453 8.33 0.74 -14.65
C ARG A 453 7.13 0.14 -13.93
N PRO A 454 7.12 -1.17 -13.63
CA PRO A 454 6.07 -1.75 -12.80
C PRO A 454 5.94 -0.98 -11.50
N MET A 455 4.72 -0.62 -11.09
CA MET A 455 4.47 0.10 -9.85
C MET A 455 3.20 -0.35 -9.13
N ASN A 456 3.18 -0.22 -7.81
CA ASN A 456 1.99 -0.48 -7.01
C ASN A 456 1.42 0.85 -6.49
N VAL A 457 0.18 1.13 -6.87
CA VAL A 457 -0.62 2.26 -6.39
C VAL A 457 -1.56 1.74 -5.31
N VAL A 458 -1.36 2.19 -4.07
CA VAL A 458 -2.17 1.78 -2.91
C VAL A 458 -3.11 2.90 -2.50
N PHE A 459 -4.38 2.57 -2.34
CA PHE A 459 -5.43 3.43 -1.81
C PHE A 459 -6.07 2.86 -0.55
N HIS A 460 -6.42 3.73 0.39
CA HIS A 460 -7.38 3.43 1.44
C HIS A 460 -8.70 4.15 1.13
N ILE A 461 -9.76 3.38 0.92
CA ILE A 461 -11.10 3.87 0.61
C ILE A 461 -11.92 3.90 1.89
N LEU A 462 -12.67 4.99 2.10
CA LEU A 462 -13.54 5.19 3.25
C LEU A 462 -14.92 5.67 2.77
N THR A 463 -15.97 5.07 3.32
CA THR A 463 -17.35 5.55 3.19
C THR A 463 -17.84 6.06 4.54
N GLU A 464 -18.39 7.26 4.55
CA GLU A 464 -18.86 7.90 5.77
C GLU A 464 -20.25 8.50 5.56
N SER A 465 -20.99 8.68 6.64
CA SER A 465 -22.36 9.18 6.64
C SER A 465 -22.59 10.12 7.81
N ASN A 466 -23.55 11.04 7.67
CA ASN A 466 -23.87 12.06 8.67
C ASN A 466 -22.64 12.93 9.04
N ILE A 467 -21.70 13.10 8.11
CA ILE A 467 -20.64 14.11 8.26
C ILE A 467 -21.29 15.48 8.17
N SER A 468 -20.78 16.46 8.94
CA SER A 468 -21.22 17.85 8.94
C SER A 468 -21.76 18.30 7.58
N VAL A 469 -23.05 18.62 7.59
CA VAL A 469 -23.87 18.97 6.44
C VAL A 469 -23.34 20.28 5.82
N LEU A 470 -23.32 20.34 4.49
CA LEU A 470 -22.98 21.55 3.77
C LEU A 470 -23.92 22.70 4.21
N PRO A 471 -23.41 23.87 4.64
CA PRO A 471 -24.26 25.04 4.83
C PRO A 471 -25.05 25.31 3.55
N SER A 472 -26.32 25.66 3.69
CA SER A 472 -27.27 25.85 2.57
C SER A 472 -26.85 26.92 1.56
N ASP A 473 -25.90 27.80 1.90
CA ASP A 473 -25.31 28.78 0.96
C ASP A 473 -24.13 28.21 0.19
N ILE A 474 -24.44 27.63 -0.97
CA ILE A 474 -23.52 27.06 -1.96
C ILE A 474 -22.47 28.09 -2.45
N HIS A 475 -22.74 29.38 -2.29
CA HIS A 475 -21.90 30.47 -2.80
C HIS A 475 -20.73 30.88 -1.89
N THR A 476 -20.68 30.44 -0.64
CA THR A 476 -19.64 30.84 0.35
C THR A 476 -18.91 29.67 1.02
N ALA A 477 -19.14 28.43 0.59
CA ALA A 477 -18.63 27.25 1.30
C ALA A 477 -17.09 27.13 1.23
N SER A 478 -16.46 27.32 2.39
CA SER A 478 -15.08 26.94 2.71
C SER A 478 -14.78 25.49 2.30
N ALA A 479 -13.50 25.17 2.07
CA ALA A 479 -13.09 23.80 1.82
C ALA A 479 -13.53 22.88 2.97
N LEU A 480 -14.28 21.83 2.63
CA LEU A 480 -14.66 20.80 3.58
C LEU A 480 -13.40 20.09 4.08
N GLN A 481 -13.36 19.82 5.38
CA GLN A 481 -12.23 19.14 6.01
C GLN A 481 -12.46 17.62 6.06
N PRO A 482 -11.39 16.80 6.04
CA PRO A 482 -11.49 15.38 6.36
C PRO A 482 -12.07 15.20 7.77
N SER A 483 -12.82 14.11 7.98
CA SER A 483 -13.22 13.71 9.32
C SER A 483 -11.98 13.28 10.14
N LEU A 484 -12.13 13.17 11.46
CA LEU A 484 -11.05 12.61 12.29
C LEU A 484 -10.67 11.19 11.84
N LEU A 485 -11.66 10.37 11.47
CA LEU A 485 -11.41 9.03 10.96
C LEU A 485 -10.61 9.06 9.64
N SER A 486 -11.02 9.89 8.68
CA SER A 486 -10.29 10.08 7.43
C SER A 486 -8.86 10.58 7.66
N HIS A 487 -8.64 11.50 8.60
CA HIS A 487 -7.29 11.94 8.99
C HIS A 487 -6.46 10.77 9.54
N CYS A 488 -7.01 9.96 10.45
CA CYS A 488 -6.33 8.77 10.97
C CYS A 488 -6.00 7.75 9.87
N VAL A 489 -6.91 7.53 8.92
CA VAL A 489 -6.69 6.62 7.77
C VAL A 489 -5.54 7.12 6.88
N GLY A 490 -5.51 8.42 6.57
CA GLY A 490 -4.43 9.04 5.82
C GLY A 490 -3.07 8.93 6.52
N ALA A 491 -3.04 9.17 7.83
CA ALA A 491 -1.82 9.03 8.63
C ALA A 491 -1.34 7.57 8.71
N HIS A 492 -2.26 6.61 8.87
CA HIS A 492 -1.94 5.18 8.91
C HIS A 492 -1.28 4.69 7.61
N LEU A 493 -1.74 5.19 6.46
CA LEU A 493 -1.19 4.89 5.13
C LEU A 493 0.19 5.54 4.89
N ASN A 494 0.38 6.79 5.31
CA ASN A 494 1.59 7.57 5.02
C ASN A 494 2.73 7.38 6.04
N TYR A 495 2.45 6.85 7.24
CA TYR A 495 3.43 6.60 8.30
C TYR A 495 3.38 5.16 8.81
N PRO A 496 3.57 4.13 7.95
CA PRO A 496 3.35 2.72 8.32
C PRO A 496 4.30 2.21 9.41
N LEU A 497 3.94 1.08 10.05
CA LEU A 497 4.90 0.35 10.88
C LEU A 497 6.09 -0.12 10.04
N HIS A 498 7.29 -0.06 10.63
CA HIS A 498 8.50 -0.59 10.00
C HIS A 498 8.87 -1.94 10.60
N ALA A 499 8.86 -2.99 9.78
CA ALA A 499 9.26 -4.34 10.20
C ALA A 499 10.76 -4.58 9.94
N LEU A 500 11.45 -5.14 10.94
CA LEU A 500 12.84 -5.57 10.86
C LEU A 500 12.97 -7.04 11.27
N LEU A 501 13.72 -7.80 10.49
CA LEU A 501 13.92 -9.23 10.67
C LEU A 501 15.31 -9.50 11.26
N ALA A 502 15.41 -10.43 12.21
CA ALA A 502 16.69 -10.92 12.68
C ALA A 502 17.40 -11.77 11.61
N ARG A 503 18.71 -11.58 11.44
CA ARG A 503 19.56 -12.31 10.50
C ARG A 503 19.95 -13.70 10.99
N LYS A 504 20.08 -13.88 12.30
CA LYS A 504 20.47 -15.16 12.90
C LYS A 504 19.23 -15.91 13.37
N LYS A 505 19.22 -17.22 13.08
CA LYS A 505 18.24 -18.17 13.61
C LYS A 505 18.48 -18.32 15.11
N LEU A 506 17.42 -18.30 15.90
CA LEU A 506 17.50 -18.66 17.31
C LEU A 506 17.36 -20.19 17.42
N GLU A 507 18.36 -20.85 18.01
CA GLU A 507 18.44 -22.32 18.17
C GLU A 507 17.33 -22.89 19.08
N SER A 508 16.59 -22.05 19.81
CA SER A 508 15.36 -22.47 20.48
C SER A 508 14.36 -21.30 20.70
N PRO A 509 13.06 -21.55 20.57
CA PRO A 509 12.02 -20.62 21.04
C PRO A 509 12.10 -20.25 22.54
N GLN A 510 12.74 -21.08 23.38
CA GLN A 510 12.89 -20.80 24.82
C GLN A 510 14.01 -19.81 25.14
N SER A 511 15.06 -19.74 24.30
CA SER A 511 16.07 -18.67 24.41
C SER A 511 15.53 -17.29 23.99
N CYS A 512 14.31 -17.22 23.42
CA CYS A 512 13.61 -15.97 23.10
C CYS A 512 13.20 -15.19 24.36
N ILE A 513 12.90 -15.88 25.47
CA ILE A 513 12.31 -15.27 26.68
C ILE A 513 13.36 -14.54 27.53
N ILE A 514 14.66 -14.85 27.37
CA ILE A 514 15.71 -14.42 28.31
C ILE A 514 16.46 -13.16 27.84
N GLN A 515 16.26 -12.64 26.61
CA GLN A 515 17.17 -11.62 26.09
C GLN A 515 16.71 -10.17 26.09
N ASN A 516 15.44 -9.80 25.90
CA ASN A 516 15.08 -8.38 25.77
C ASN A 516 13.79 -8.01 26.53
N HIS A 517 13.93 -7.56 27.78
CA HIS A 517 12.84 -7.03 28.61
C HIS A 517 12.62 -5.51 28.49
N LEU A 518 13.15 -4.86 27.45
CA LEU A 518 12.88 -3.44 27.21
C LEU A 518 11.67 -3.30 26.29
N ARG A 519 10.48 -3.18 26.89
CA ARG A 519 9.38 -2.46 26.25
C ARG A 519 9.71 -0.96 26.36
N LEU A 520 9.93 -0.32 25.22
CA LEU A 520 10.01 1.13 25.10
C LEU A 520 8.74 1.64 24.45
#